data_AF-A0A954ECZ0-F1
#
_entry.id   AF-A0A954ECZ0-F1
#
_cell.length_a   1.000
_cell.length_b   1.000
_cell.length_c   1.000
_cell.angle_alpha   90.00
_cell.angle_beta   90.00
_cell.angle_gamma   90.00
#
_symmetry.space_group_name_H-M   'P 1'
#
loop_
_entity.id
_entity.type
_entity.pdbx_description
1 polymer ?
#
loop_
_entity_poly.entity_id
_entity_poly.type
_entity_poly.pdbx_seq_one_letter_code
_entity_poly.pdbx_strand_id
1 'polypeptide(L)'
;MKRLQFGALVVLLGAGSVPLMTAGCGSSDSMGHSQAEAVEMSSSMKKRAATYNAQGELIRPVDHREWVFVGAPVTPNDMNDGKAAFPEFHNVYIDPASFARYKQTGTFPDGTVILKELVSVGGKSMDSGHGYFQGEFISLEAMVKDRKRFQEEPGGWAFFRFGEAPDYSPSGMRMKTESCNTCHSGAREDYVFTDTYPVLRAARPQVKQ
;
A
#
# COMPACT_ATOMS: atom_id res chain seq x y z
N MET A 1 -14.63 -42.44 33.30
CA MET A 1 -15.90 -42.10 32.61
C MET A 1 -15.62 -40.83 31.80
N LYS A 2 -15.74 -40.69 30.47
CA LYS A 2 -16.18 -41.50 29.33
C LYS A 2 -15.23 -41.15 28.16
N ARG A 3 -14.76 -42.15 27.39
CA ARG A 3 -14.09 -41.95 26.09
C ARG A 3 -15.16 -41.87 25.01
N LEU A 4 -15.12 -40.85 24.15
CA LEU A 4 -15.95 -40.79 22.95
C LEU A 4 -15.19 -41.45 21.79
N GLN A 5 -15.75 -42.55 21.28
CA GLN A 5 -15.39 -43.13 19.99
C GLN A 5 -16.19 -42.41 18.89
N PHE A 6 -15.54 -42.07 17.78
CA PHE A 6 -16.22 -41.76 16.52
C PHE A 6 -15.98 -42.92 15.56
N GLY A 7 -17.09 -43.51 15.11
CA GLY A 7 -17.14 -44.65 14.20
C GLY A 7 -16.87 -44.23 12.74
N ALA A 8 -16.21 -45.13 12.03
CA ALA A 8 -16.01 -45.05 10.59
C ALA A 8 -17.34 -45.34 9.86
N LEU A 9 -17.74 -44.44 8.96
CA LEU A 9 -18.84 -44.67 8.03
C LEU A 9 -18.26 -45.03 6.66
N VAL A 10 -18.45 -46.29 6.27
CA VAL A 10 -18.23 -46.81 4.92
C VAL A 10 -19.40 -46.36 4.04
N VAL A 11 -19.12 -45.64 2.95
CA VAL A 11 -20.12 -45.34 1.91
C VAL A 11 -19.76 -46.13 0.65
N LEU A 12 -20.75 -46.93 0.22
CA LEU A 12 -20.72 -47.84 -0.92
C LEU A 12 -20.65 -47.11 -2.27
N LEU A 13 -19.94 -47.75 -3.20
CA LEU A 13 -19.83 -47.45 -4.63
C LEU A 13 -21.19 -47.54 -5.33
N GLY A 14 -21.61 -46.44 -5.97
CA GLY A 14 -22.70 -46.42 -6.94
C GLY A 14 -22.16 -46.09 -8.33
N ALA A 15 -22.18 -47.06 -9.24
CA ALA A 15 -21.86 -46.87 -10.65
C ALA A 15 -22.98 -46.07 -11.34
N GLY A 16 -22.67 -44.86 -11.79
CA GLY A 16 -23.55 -43.99 -12.59
C GLY A 16 -22.91 -43.67 -13.92
N SER A 17 -23.60 -44.01 -15.00
CA SER A 17 -23.21 -43.88 -16.40
C SER A 17 -22.89 -42.43 -16.79
N VAL A 18 -21.76 -42.23 -17.47
CA VAL A 18 -21.36 -40.93 -18.04
C VAL A 18 -22.09 -40.70 -19.36
N PRO A 19 -22.84 -39.59 -19.54
CA PRO A 19 -23.30 -39.20 -20.86
C PRO A 19 -22.16 -38.56 -21.65
N LEU A 20 -21.95 -39.08 -22.86
CA LEU A 20 -21.05 -38.55 -23.87
C LEU A 20 -21.59 -37.19 -24.36
N MET A 21 -21.02 -36.08 -23.87
CA MET A 21 -21.31 -34.74 -24.36
C MET A 21 -20.66 -34.55 -25.73
N THR A 22 -21.48 -34.52 -26.77
CA THR A 22 -21.09 -34.11 -28.13
C THR A 22 -20.60 -32.67 -28.12
N ALA A 23 -19.44 -32.43 -28.75
CA ALA A 23 -18.89 -31.10 -28.97
C ALA A 23 -19.86 -30.25 -29.81
N GLY A 24 -20.52 -29.30 -29.14
CA GLY A 24 -21.26 -28.20 -29.77
C GLY A 24 -20.36 -26.99 -29.93
N CYS A 25 -20.18 -26.53 -31.16
CA CYS A 25 -19.56 -25.26 -31.48
C CYS A 25 -20.48 -24.14 -30.96
N GLY A 26 -20.12 -23.51 -29.84
CA GLY A 26 -20.86 -22.40 -29.23
C GLY A 26 -19.97 -21.16 -29.15
N SER A 27 -20.28 -20.18 -30.00
CA SER A 27 -19.69 -18.84 -29.98
C SER A 27 -20.19 -18.05 -28.76
N SER A 28 -19.29 -17.20 -28.25
CA SER A 28 -19.52 -15.94 -27.53
C SER A 28 -20.40 -15.96 -26.28
N ASP A 29 -19.78 -15.83 -25.10
CA ASP A 29 -20.20 -14.89 -24.03
C ASP A 29 -19.15 -14.84 -22.89
N SER A 30 -17.94 -14.35 -23.17
CA SER A 30 -16.95 -14.06 -22.11
C SER A 30 -16.31 -12.67 -22.18
N MET A 31 -16.83 -11.76 -23.02
CA MET A 31 -16.21 -10.43 -23.22
C MET A 31 -16.81 -9.31 -22.34
N GLY A 32 -17.82 -9.59 -21.52
CA GLY A 32 -18.52 -8.58 -20.71
C GLY A 32 -17.80 -8.14 -19.44
N HIS A 33 -17.09 -9.05 -18.76
CA HIS A 33 -16.42 -8.73 -17.48
C HIS A 33 -15.09 -7.98 -17.68
N SER A 34 -14.32 -8.38 -18.71
CA SER A 34 -12.99 -7.82 -18.96
C SER A 34 -13.02 -6.35 -19.38
N GLN A 35 -14.04 -5.90 -20.09
CA GLN A 35 -14.11 -4.50 -20.54
C GLN A 35 -14.55 -3.56 -19.42
N ALA A 36 -15.46 -3.98 -18.54
CA ALA A 36 -15.87 -3.18 -17.38
C ALA A 36 -14.71 -3.01 -16.40
N GLU A 37 -13.98 -4.09 -16.09
CA GLU A 37 -12.77 -4.04 -15.25
C GLU A 37 -11.65 -3.20 -15.88
N ALA A 38 -11.42 -3.32 -17.19
CA ALA A 38 -10.42 -2.50 -17.88
C ALA A 38 -10.79 -1.01 -17.90
N VAL A 39 -12.09 -0.68 -17.99
CA VAL A 39 -12.59 0.69 -17.95
C VAL A 39 -12.51 1.27 -16.53
N GLU A 40 -12.85 0.51 -15.50
CA GLU A 40 -12.67 0.94 -14.09
C GLU A 40 -11.19 1.12 -13.74
N MET A 41 -10.33 0.20 -14.15
CA MET A 41 -8.87 0.30 -13.96
C MET A 41 -8.27 1.50 -14.70
N SER A 42 -8.75 1.79 -15.91
CA SER A 42 -8.33 2.97 -16.69
C SER A 42 -8.83 4.28 -16.07
N SER A 43 -10.02 4.27 -15.48
CA SER A 43 -10.61 5.40 -14.76
C SER A 43 -9.85 5.70 -13.47
N SER A 44 -9.54 4.68 -12.66
CA SER A 44 -8.74 4.83 -11.43
C SER A 44 -7.32 5.30 -11.72
N MET A 45 -6.70 4.82 -12.81
CA MET A 45 -5.40 5.31 -13.30
C MET A 45 -5.43 6.77 -13.79
N LYS A 46 -6.60 7.30 -14.20
CA LYS A 46 -6.74 8.69 -14.67
C LYS A 46 -7.00 9.70 -13.54
N LYS A 47 -7.53 9.27 -12.40
CA LYS A 47 -7.74 10.16 -11.26
C LYS A 47 -6.39 10.54 -10.66
N ARG A 48 -6.12 11.84 -10.53
CA ARG A 48 -4.91 12.30 -9.82
C ARG A 48 -4.95 11.82 -8.38
N ALA A 49 -3.88 11.17 -7.94
CA ALA A 49 -3.74 10.70 -6.56
C ALA A 49 -3.75 11.86 -5.55
N ALA A 50 -3.14 13.01 -5.92
CA ALA A 50 -3.20 14.24 -5.14
C ALA A 50 -4.31 15.18 -5.65
N THR A 51 -5.21 15.56 -4.76
CA THR A 51 -6.16 16.66 -4.96
C THR A 51 -6.11 17.60 -3.76
N TYR A 52 -6.42 18.89 -3.96
CA TYR A 52 -6.25 19.90 -2.93
C TYR A 52 -7.54 20.70 -2.76
N ASN A 53 -7.84 21.11 -1.53
CA ASN A 53 -8.95 22.03 -1.26
C ASN A 53 -8.55 23.49 -1.57
N ALA A 54 -9.48 24.43 -1.39
CA ALA A 54 -9.26 25.85 -1.65
C ALA A 54 -8.18 26.48 -0.76
N GLN A 55 -7.94 25.89 0.42
CA GLN A 55 -6.91 26.29 1.38
C GLN A 55 -5.53 25.72 1.02
N GLY A 56 -5.46 24.89 -0.02
CA GLY A 56 -4.23 24.28 -0.50
C GLY A 56 -3.81 23.03 0.27
N GLU A 57 -4.64 22.53 1.18
CA GLU A 57 -4.43 21.29 1.92
C GLU A 57 -4.64 20.08 1.00
N LEU A 58 -3.86 19.02 1.22
CA LEU A 58 -4.04 17.77 0.49
C LEU A 58 -5.32 17.11 0.99
N ILE A 59 -6.25 16.79 0.09
CA ILE A 59 -7.44 15.99 0.40
C ILE A 59 -6.97 14.55 0.61
N ARG A 60 -7.37 13.94 1.74
CA ARG A 60 -6.97 12.58 2.12
C ARG A 60 -7.46 11.57 1.08
N PRO A 61 -6.57 10.76 0.49
CA PRO A 61 -6.97 9.59 -0.28
C PRO A 61 -7.65 8.57 0.65
N VAL A 62 -8.90 8.23 0.40
CA VAL A 62 -9.69 7.32 1.27
C VAL A 62 -9.53 5.85 0.89
N ASP A 63 -9.06 5.59 -0.33
CA ASP A 63 -8.83 4.28 -0.96
C ASP A 63 -7.36 3.83 -0.87
N HIS A 64 -6.52 4.52 -0.09
CA HIS A 64 -5.06 4.29 -0.08
C HIS A 64 -4.65 2.86 0.30
N ARG A 65 -5.48 2.10 1.02
CA ARG A 65 -5.21 0.69 1.37
C ARG A 65 -5.38 -0.26 0.17
N GLU A 66 -5.94 0.21 -0.93
CA GLU A 66 -6.01 -0.50 -2.21
C GLU A 66 -4.85 -0.12 -3.15
N TRP A 67 -3.98 0.81 -2.73
CA TRP A 67 -2.82 1.21 -3.51
C TRP A 67 -1.70 0.18 -3.40
N VAL A 68 -0.62 0.39 -4.14
CA VAL A 68 0.50 -0.56 -4.17
C VAL A 68 1.28 -0.43 -2.87
N PHE A 69 1.18 -1.45 -2.00
CA PHE A 69 2.04 -1.59 -0.84
C PHE A 69 3.51 -1.78 -1.27
N VAL A 70 4.44 -1.07 -0.63
CA VAL A 70 5.86 -1.10 -0.99
C VAL A 70 6.80 -1.61 0.08
N GLY A 71 6.37 -1.60 1.34
CA GLY A 71 7.13 -2.13 2.47
C GLY A 71 6.55 -1.71 3.82
N ALA A 72 6.98 -2.42 4.87
CA ALA A 72 6.56 -2.19 6.24
C ALA A 72 7.74 -2.29 7.21
N PRO A 73 8.64 -1.28 7.28
CA PRO A 73 9.61 -1.21 8.36
C PRO A 73 8.89 -1.03 9.71
N VAL A 74 9.60 -1.34 10.79
CA VAL A 74 9.10 -1.18 12.15
C VAL A 74 10.16 -0.49 13.01
N THR A 75 9.73 0.49 13.80
CA THR A 75 10.53 1.12 14.86
C THR A 75 9.81 0.95 16.19
N PRO A 76 9.95 -0.21 16.86
CA PRO A 76 9.27 -0.50 18.11
C PRO A 76 9.72 0.42 19.24
N ASN A 77 8.81 0.80 20.14
CA ASN A 77 9.13 1.63 21.30
C ASN A 77 10.19 0.98 22.19
N ASP A 78 10.17 -0.34 22.35
CA ASP A 78 11.13 -1.06 23.20
C ASP A 78 12.55 -1.09 22.63
N MET A 79 12.73 -0.76 21.35
CA MET A 79 14.04 -0.57 20.70
C MET A 79 14.46 0.90 20.63
N ASN A 80 13.63 1.82 21.13
CA ASN A 80 13.80 3.27 20.99
C ASN A 80 13.52 3.98 22.33
N ASP A 81 14.18 3.55 23.41
CA ASP A 81 14.09 4.14 24.75
C ASP A 81 12.64 4.33 25.28
N GLY A 82 11.74 3.42 24.88
CA GLY A 82 10.32 3.46 25.23
C GLY A 82 9.48 4.43 24.40
N LYS A 83 10.07 5.18 23.46
CA LYS A 83 9.37 6.17 22.63
C LYS A 83 10.02 6.36 21.26
N ALA A 84 9.55 5.60 20.28
CA ALA A 84 9.93 5.80 18.88
C ALA A 84 9.39 7.15 18.37
N ALA A 85 10.14 7.79 17.45
CA ALA A 85 9.70 9.01 16.78
C ALA A 85 8.44 8.77 15.91
N PHE A 86 8.33 7.57 15.33
CA PHE A 86 7.20 7.13 14.52
C PHE A 86 6.75 5.74 15.00
N PRO A 87 5.94 5.65 16.07
CA PRO A 87 5.49 4.36 16.60
C PRO A 87 4.44 3.73 15.68
N GLU A 88 4.50 2.45 15.31
CA GLU A 88 5.68 1.57 15.35
C GLU A 88 5.92 0.93 13.99
N PHE A 89 4.95 0.17 13.45
CA PHE A 89 4.97 -0.31 12.07
C PHE A 89 4.59 0.81 11.10
N HIS A 90 5.25 0.85 9.95
CA HIS A 90 5.03 1.87 8.92
C HIS A 90 4.54 1.19 7.65
N ASN A 91 3.24 1.01 7.47
CA ASN A 91 2.73 0.45 6.21
C ASN A 91 2.79 1.54 5.13
N VAL A 92 3.60 1.32 4.10
CA VAL A 92 3.85 2.33 3.05
C VAL A 92 3.21 1.92 1.74
N TYR A 93 2.52 2.86 1.12
CA TYR A 93 1.79 2.69 -0.14
C TYR A 93 2.16 3.78 -1.13
N ILE A 94 2.23 3.45 -2.41
CA ILE A 94 2.41 4.40 -3.52
C ILE A 94 1.22 4.34 -4.45
N ASP A 95 0.81 5.49 -5.00
CA ASP A 95 -0.31 5.52 -5.94
C ASP A 95 -0.05 4.62 -7.17
N PRO A 96 -1.06 3.90 -7.68
CA PRO A 96 -0.87 2.91 -8.74
C PRO A 96 -0.27 3.48 -10.03
N ALA A 97 -0.62 4.71 -10.40
CA ALA A 97 -0.14 5.34 -11.63
C ALA A 97 1.36 5.64 -11.54
N SER A 98 1.81 6.18 -10.41
CA SER A 98 3.22 6.47 -10.16
C SER A 98 4.05 5.20 -9.99
N PHE A 99 3.51 4.16 -9.37
CA PHE A 99 4.17 2.84 -9.36
C PHE A 99 4.36 2.27 -10.77
N ALA A 100 3.33 2.38 -11.63
CA ALA A 100 3.42 1.94 -13.01
C ALA A 100 4.50 2.70 -13.79
N ARG A 101 4.66 4.00 -13.54
CA ARG A 101 5.76 4.79 -14.10
C ARG A 101 7.11 4.42 -13.52
N TYR A 102 7.21 4.26 -12.21
CA TYR A 102 8.42 3.84 -11.53
C TYR A 102 8.94 2.49 -12.08
N LYS A 103 8.05 1.52 -12.35
CA LYS A 103 8.41 0.26 -13.03
C LYS A 103 9.03 0.44 -14.41
N GLN A 104 8.67 1.51 -15.13
CA GLN A 104 9.14 1.77 -16.48
C GLN A 104 10.43 2.58 -16.48
N THR A 105 10.57 3.54 -15.55
CA THR A 105 11.61 4.57 -15.60
C THR A 105 12.61 4.49 -14.45
N GLY A 106 12.25 3.82 -13.35
CA GLY A 106 13.01 3.86 -12.09
C GLY A 106 13.01 5.24 -11.44
N THR A 107 12.02 6.08 -11.73
CA THR A 107 11.93 7.45 -11.21
C THR A 107 10.52 7.77 -10.73
N PHE A 108 10.42 8.64 -9.71
CA PHE A 108 9.13 9.16 -9.24
C PHE A 108 8.70 10.38 -10.06
N PRO A 109 7.65 10.29 -10.89
CA PRO A 109 7.15 11.41 -11.67
C PRO A 109 6.48 12.49 -10.79
N ASP A 110 6.33 13.71 -11.32
CA ASP A 110 5.43 14.68 -10.68
C ASP A 110 4.00 14.11 -10.63
N GLY A 111 3.31 14.35 -9.52
CA GLY A 111 2.04 13.73 -9.16
C GLY A 111 2.17 12.49 -8.27
N THR A 112 3.38 12.00 -7.99
CA THR A 112 3.59 10.85 -7.09
C THR A 112 3.06 11.16 -5.70
N VAL A 113 2.23 10.26 -5.17
CA VAL A 113 1.79 10.25 -3.78
C VAL A 113 2.24 8.96 -3.11
N ILE A 114 2.95 9.10 -1.99
CA ILE A 114 3.30 7.99 -1.11
C ILE A 114 2.65 8.24 0.24
N LEU A 115 1.90 7.27 0.75
CA LEU A 115 1.33 7.30 2.10
C LEU A 115 2.11 6.40 3.03
N LYS A 116 2.20 6.84 4.29
CA LYS A 116 2.68 6.04 5.42
C LYS A 116 1.57 5.99 6.46
N GLU A 117 1.14 4.79 6.77
CA GLU A 117 0.15 4.50 7.80
C GLU A 117 0.86 3.83 8.98
N LEU A 118 0.85 4.51 10.12
CA LEU A 118 1.45 3.99 11.34
C LEU A 118 0.50 3.00 12.02
N VAL A 119 1.04 1.87 12.48
CA VAL A 119 0.31 0.81 13.17
C VAL A 119 1.09 0.41 14.43
N SER A 120 0.40 0.13 15.53
CA SER A 120 1.04 -0.28 16.78
C SER A 120 1.62 -1.70 16.70
N VAL A 121 2.50 -2.04 17.63
CA VAL A 121 2.80 -3.44 17.94
C VAL A 121 1.67 -3.98 18.83
N GLY A 122 0.86 -4.88 18.29
CA GLY A 122 -0.22 -5.56 19.02
C GLY A 122 0.27 -6.75 19.85
N GLY A 123 1.43 -7.32 19.51
CA GLY A 123 2.01 -8.44 20.24
C GLY A 123 3.41 -8.80 19.78
N LYS A 124 4.10 -9.63 20.56
CA LYS A 124 5.48 -10.10 20.27
C LYS A 124 5.62 -11.62 20.15
N SER A 125 4.50 -12.33 20.19
CA SER A 125 4.45 -13.77 20.07
C SER A 125 3.12 -14.17 19.43
N MET A 126 3.19 -15.01 18.40
CA MET A 126 2.06 -15.67 17.75
C MET A 126 2.43 -17.13 17.48
N ASP A 127 1.51 -17.93 16.95
CA ASP A 127 1.77 -19.33 16.59
C ASP A 127 2.92 -19.49 15.58
N SER A 128 3.20 -18.46 14.78
CA SER A 128 4.34 -18.41 13.84
C SER A 128 5.69 -18.11 14.50
N GLY A 129 5.72 -17.78 15.79
CA GLY A 129 6.93 -17.54 16.57
C GLY A 129 6.99 -16.17 17.24
N HIS A 130 8.19 -15.80 17.67
CA HIS A 130 8.49 -14.51 18.29
C HIS A 130 8.85 -13.47 17.23
N GLY A 131 8.42 -12.23 17.46
CA GLY A 131 8.67 -11.12 16.54
C GLY A 131 7.90 -9.89 16.97
N TYR A 132 7.51 -9.06 16.01
CA TYR A 132 6.57 -7.98 16.21
C TYR A 132 5.37 -8.22 15.30
N PHE A 133 4.17 -8.04 15.82
CA PHE A 133 2.92 -8.25 15.09
C PHE A 133 2.08 -6.99 15.16
N GLN A 134 1.51 -6.59 14.01
CA GLN A 134 0.73 -5.36 13.90
C GLN A 134 -0.53 -5.43 14.76
N GLY A 135 -0.87 -4.29 15.38
CA GLY A 135 -2.10 -4.06 16.12
C GLY A 135 -2.96 -3.00 15.45
N GLU A 136 -3.28 -1.95 16.20
CA GLU A 136 -4.22 -0.89 15.80
C GLU A 136 -3.55 0.20 14.96
N PHE A 137 -4.31 0.80 14.06
CA PHE A 137 -3.88 2.00 13.34
C PHE A 137 -3.62 3.17 14.30
N ILE A 138 -2.62 4.00 13.98
CA ILE A 138 -2.18 5.13 14.80
C ILE A 138 -2.37 6.45 14.05
N SER A 139 -1.75 6.63 12.88
CA SER A 139 -1.81 7.89 12.15
C SER A 139 -1.53 7.71 10.66
N LEU A 140 -1.98 8.67 9.85
CA LEU A 140 -1.76 8.66 8.40
C LEU A 140 -1.01 9.91 7.94
N GLU A 141 0.02 9.70 7.14
CA GLU A 141 0.89 10.73 6.59
C GLU A 141 1.06 10.51 5.08
N ALA A 142 1.35 11.58 4.35
CA ALA A 142 1.65 11.51 2.93
C ALA A 142 2.86 12.38 2.58
N MET A 143 3.55 11.98 1.53
CA MET A 143 4.46 12.84 0.78
C MET A 143 4.03 12.90 -0.68
N VAL A 144 4.05 14.10 -1.26
CA VAL A 144 3.62 14.36 -2.63
C VAL A 144 4.71 15.07 -3.40
N LYS A 145 5.02 14.55 -4.59
CA LYS A 145 5.93 15.20 -5.52
C LYS A 145 5.17 16.06 -6.50
N ASP A 146 5.42 17.36 -6.52
CA ASP A 146 4.92 18.25 -7.56
C ASP A 146 5.86 19.46 -7.65
N ARG A 147 6.81 19.41 -8.59
CA ARG A 147 7.78 20.48 -8.76
C ARG A 147 7.18 21.81 -9.22
N LYS A 148 5.95 21.81 -9.76
CA LYS A 148 5.29 23.07 -10.14
C LYS A 148 4.60 23.70 -8.95
N ARG A 149 3.98 22.89 -8.09
CA ARG A 149 3.26 23.35 -6.90
C ARG A 149 4.18 23.62 -5.71
N PHE A 150 5.26 22.87 -5.57
CA PHE A 150 6.20 22.91 -4.44
C PHE A 150 7.61 23.28 -4.93
N GLN A 151 7.73 24.39 -5.65
CA GLN A 151 9.00 24.85 -6.23
C GLN A 151 10.04 25.20 -5.16
N GLU A 152 9.56 25.63 -3.99
CA GLU A 152 10.37 25.96 -2.82
C GLU A 152 10.83 24.73 -2.04
N GLU A 153 10.20 23.57 -2.24
CA GLU A 153 10.51 22.37 -1.49
C GLU A 153 11.68 21.60 -2.12
N PRO A 154 12.65 21.11 -1.34
CA PRO A 154 13.73 20.28 -1.84
C PRO A 154 13.20 19.05 -2.61
N GLY A 155 13.64 18.89 -3.86
CA GLY A 155 13.20 17.82 -4.75
C GLY A 155 11.76 17.94 -5.28
N GLY A 156 11.04 19.02 -4.92
CA GLY A 156 9.61 19.19 -5.20
C GLY A 156 8.69 18.34 -4.32
N TRP A 157 9.18 17.89 -3.16
CA TRP A 157 8.44 17.02 -2.24
C TRP A 157 7.86 17.80 -1.06
N ALA A 158 6.53 17.75 -0.91
CA ALA A 158 5.83 18.28 0.26
C ALA A 158 5.25 17.15 1.12
N PHE A 159 5.23 17.36 2.43
CA PHE A 159 4.77 16.39 3.43
C PHE A 159 3.46 16.86 4.06
N PHE A 160 2.59 15.90 4.39
CA PHE A 160 1.24 16.14 4.89
C PHE A 160 0.91 15.13 5.98
N ARG A 161 0.12 15.54 6.98
CA ARG A 161 -0.38 14.67 8.04
C ARG A 161 -1.90 14.80 8.14
N PHE A 162 -2.58 13.67 8.27
CA PHE A 162 -4.05 13.60 8.37
C PHE A 162 -4.53 13.34 9.81
N GLY A 163 -3.64 13.38 10.80
CA GLY A 163 -4.00 13.14 12.20
C GLY A 163 -4.01 11.66 12.58
N GLU A 164 -4.77 11.34 13.62
CA GLU A 164 -4.74 10.05 14.31
C GLU A 164 -5.96 9.17 13.97
N ALA A 165 -5.79 7.86 14.10
CA ALA A 165 -6.85 6.89 13.93
C ALA A 165 -7.82 6.90 15.14
N PRO A 166 -9.07 6.41 14.97
CA PRO A 166 -9.67 5.92 13.72
C PRO A 166 -10.14 7.04 12.78
N ASP A 167 -10.18 8.28 13.25
CA ASP A 167 -10.82 9.41 12.58
C ASP A 167 -9.80 10.35 11.92
N TYR A 168 -9.10 9.89 10.87
CA TYR A 168 -8.21 10.80 10.15
C TYR A 168 -8.99 11.96 9.53
N SER A 169 -8.39 13.15 9.58
CA SER A 169 -8.88 14.37 8.96
C SER A 169 -9.15 14.19 7.46
N PRO A 170 -10.19 14.84 6.91
CA PRO A 170 -10.52 14.77 5.48
C PRO A 170 -9.46 15.44 4.59
N SER A 171 -8.64 16.33 5.16
CA SER A 171 -7.50 16.98 4.52
C SER A 171 -6.34 17.14 5.51
N GLY A 172 -5.14 17.31 4.97
CA GLY A 172 -3.91 17.54 5.73
C GLY A 172 -3.22 18.81 5.28
N MET A 173 -2.83 19.66 6.23
CA MET A 173 -1.98 20.82 5.96
C MET A 173 -0.56 20.38 5.59
N ARG A 174 0.08 21.17 4.73
CA ARG A 174 1.51 20.99 4.43
C ARG A 174 2.33 21.22 5.70
N MET A 175 3.20 20.28 6.00
CA MET A 175 4.18 20.39 7.08
C MET A 175 5.30 21.35 6.68
N LYS A 176 5.95 21.98 7.67
CA LYS A 176 7.13 22.81 7.39
C LYS A 176 8.26 21.95 6.81
N THR A 177 9.01 22.50 5.86
CA THR A 177 10.14 21.84 5.20
C THR A 177 11.11 21.20 6.21
N GLU A 178 11.46 21.92 7.27
CA GLU A 178 12.46 21.46 8.24
C GLU A 178 11.99 20.24 9.04
N SER A 179 10.67 20.05 9.16
CA SER A 179 10.08 18.94 9.92
C SER A 179 10.27 17.58 9.24
N CYS A 180 10.46 17.54 7.91
CA CYS A 180 10.44 16.30 7.14
C CYS A 180 11.55 16.22 6.09
N ASN A 181 11.72 17.26 5.26
CA ASN A 181 12.65 17.23 4.13
C ASN A 181 14.12 17.10 4.58
N THR A 182 14.48 17.64 5.75
CA THR A 182 15.84 17.53 6.30
C THR A 182 16.27 16.06 6.43
N CYS A 183 15.47 15.23 7.10
CA CYS A 183 15.78 13.81 7.24
C CYS A 183 15.66 13.07 5.91
N HIS A 184 14.64 13.38 5.11
CA HIS A 184 14.42 12.73 3.82
C HIS A 184 15.49 13.04 2.78
N SER A 185 16.19 14.19 2.88
CA SER A 185 17.32 14.51 1.99
C SER A 185 18.48 13.51 2.08
N GLY A 186 18.56 12.74 3.17
CA GLY A 186 19.53 11.65 3.34
C GLY A 186 19.15 10.34 2.64
N ALA A 187 17.96 10.26 2.04
CA ALA A 187 17.56 9.07 1.29
C ALA A 187 18.39 8.92 0.00
N ARG A 188 18.72 7.68 -0.36
CA ARG A 188 19.54 7.37 -1.54
C ARG A 188 18.86 7.74 -2.86
N GLU A 189 17.53 7.74 -2.89
CA GLU A 189 16.74 7.90 -4.11
C GLU A 189 15.64 8.94 -3.91
N ASP A 190 15.92 10.16 -4.34
CA ASP A 190 14.90 11.20 -4.57
C ASP A 190 13.96 11.40 -3.37
N TYR A 191 14.55 11.56 -2.18
CA TYR A 191 13.85 11.76 -0.90
C TYR A 191 13.00 10.57 -0.42
N VAL A 192 13.04 9.42 -1.10
CA VAL A 192 12.33 8.19 -0.73
C VAL A 192 13.34 7.14 -0.26
N PHE A 193 13.13 6.58 0.93
CA PHE A 193 14.00 5.55 1.51
C PHE A 193 13.80 4.16 0.86
N THR A 194 14.05 4.05 -0.45
CA THR A 194 13.81 2.82 -1.25
C THR A 194 14.58 1.59 -0.75
N ASP A 195 15.63 1.78 0.05
CA ASP A 195 16.38 0.71 0.73
C ASP A 195 15.53 -0.09 1.74
N THR A 196 14.41 0.45 2.24
CA THR A 196 13.46 -0.28 3.10
C THR A 196 12.23 -0.79 2.36
N TYR A 197 12.10 -0.49 1.06
CA TYR A 197 10.94 -0.83 0.22
C TYR A 197 11.29 -1.87 -0.86
N PRO A 198 11.26 -3.19 -0.55
CA PRO A 198 11.70 -4.23 -1.47
C PRO A 198 10.87 -4.30 -2.75
N VAL A 199 9.58 -3.94 -2.70
CA VAL A 199 8.71 -3.94 -3.88
C VAL A 199 9.19 -2.90 -4.90
N LEU A 200 9.60 -1.71 -4.47
CA LEU A 200 10.17 -0.69 -5.36
C LEU A 200 11.51 -1.16 -5.93
N ARG A 201 12.41 -1.71 -5.11
CA ARG A 201 13.70 -2.21 -5.61
C ARG A 201 13.55 -3.30 -6.66
N ALA A 202 12.60 -4.22 -6.47
CA ALA A 202 12.30 -5.28 -7.44
C ALA A 202 11.63 -4.75 -8.71
N ALA A 203 10.79 -3.71 -8.58
CA ALA A 203 10.07 -3.06 -9.67
C ALA A 203 10.97 -2.21 -10.57
N ARG A 204 12.07 -1.69 -10.04
CA ARG A 204 12.98 -0.80 -10.77
C ARG A 204 13.55 -1.49 -12.02
N PRO A 205 13.55 -0.83 -13.20
CA PRO A 205 14.18 -1.37 -14.40
C PRO A 205 15.63 -1.77 -14.13
N GLN A 206 15.94 -3.03 -14.40
CA GLN A 206 17.32 -3.50 -14.36
C GLN A 206 18.07 -2.88 -15.53
N VAL A 207 19.14 -2.15 -15.26
CA VAL A 207 20.09 -1.75 -16.31
C VAL A 207 20.76 -3.03 -16.77
N LYS A 208 20.43 -3.53 -17.97
CA LYS A 208 21.21 -4.58 -18.60
C LYS A 208 22.61 -4.00 -18.82
N GLN A 209 23.57 -4.51 -18.05
CA GLN A 209 24.99 -4.27 -18.27
C GLN A 209 25.44 -4.96 -19.54
#